data_AF-A0A7W1HPE5-F1
#
_entry.id   AF-A0A7W1HPE5-F1
#
_cell.length_a   1.000
_cell.length_b   1.000
_cell.length_c   1.000
_cell.angle_alpha   90.00
_cell.angle_beta   90.00
_cell.angle_gamma   90.00
#
_symmetry.space_group_name_H-M   'P 1'
#
loop_
_entity.id
_entity.type
_entity.pdbx_description
1 polymer ?
#
loop_
_entity_poly.entity_id
_entity_poly.type
_entity_poly.pdbx_seq_one_letter_code
_entity_poly.pdbx_strand_id
1 'polypeptide(L)' 'GVPPQETRFVRIPNTLHLEYLYVSENLVDEVLRNAEVEVVGDPEEVSFDAEGYLEGF' A
#
# COMPACT_ATOMS: atom_id res chain seq x y z
N GLY A 1 -5.23 3.31 -19.68
CA GLY A 1 -4.88 3.10 -18.27
C GLY A 1 -3.89 4.16 -17.85
N VAL A 2 -3.81 4.45 -16.55
CA VAL A 2 -2.83 5.39 -15.98
C VAL A 2 -1.43 4.76 -16.07
N PRO A 3 -0.37 5.50 -16.42
CA PRO A 3 1.00 4.99 -16.38
C PRO A 3 1.36 4.44 -15.00
N PRO A 4 2.15 3.37 -14.88
CA PRO A 4 2.54 2.81 -13.59
C PRO A 4 3.18 3.84 -12.66
N GLN A 5 3.97 4.77 -13.21
CA GLN A 5 4.65 5.83 -12.46
C GLN A 5 3.69 6.87 -11.86
N GLU A 6 2.49 6.99 -12.44
CA GLU A 6 1.45 7.94 -12.02
C GLU A 6 0.35 7.25 -11.22
N THR A 7 0.44 5.92 -11.04
CA THR A 7 -0.55 5.14 -10.31
C THR A 7 -0.35 5.30 -8.81
N ARG A 8 -1.41 5.74 -8.12
CA ARG A 8 -1.45 5.84 -6.65
C ARG A 8 -2.33 4.71 -6.12
N PHE A 9 -1.75 3.83 -5.30
CA PHE A 9 -2.45 2.67 -4.78
C PHE A 9 -2.39 2.63 -3.25
N VAL A 10 -3.53 2.35 -2.63
CA VAL A 10 -3.69 2.18 -1.19
C VAL A 10 -4.60 0.98 -0.96
N ARG A 11 -4.15 0.00 -0.15
CA ARG A 11 -4.93 -1.19 0.17
C ARG A 11 -5.15 -1.31 1.67
N ILE A 12 -6.41 -1.52 2.05
CA ILE A 12 -6.86 -1.71 3.42
C ILE A 12 -7.56 -3.07 3.49
N PRO A 13 -6.96 -4.10 4.13
CA PRO A 13 -7.54 -5.44 4.14
C PRO A 13 -8.80 -5.56 5.03
N ASN A 14 -8.96 -4.73 6.07
CA ASN A 14 -10.11 -4.74 6.98
C ASN A 14 -10.45 -3.33 7.50
N THR A 15 -11.73 -2.94 7.47
CA THR A 15 -12.18 -1.56 7.76
C THR A 15 -12.87 -1.39 9.13
N LEU A 16 -13.16 -2.48 9.85
CA LEU A 16 -13.82 -2.40 11.16
C LEU A 16 -12.87 -1.88 12.25
N HIS A 17 -11.58 -2.19 12.14
CA HIS A 17 -10.46 -1.65 12.90
C HIS A 17 -9.22 -1.66 11.97
N LEU A 18 -8.77 -0.47 11.57
CA LEU A 18 -7.69 -0.33 10.60
C LEU A 18 -6.35 -0.40 11.34
N GLU A 19 -5.74 -1.58 11.35
CA GLU A 19 -4.46 -1.82 12.04
C GLU A 19 -3.26 -1.61 11.12
N TYR A 20 -3.39 -1.96 9.83
CA TYR A 20 -2.31 -1.89 8.85
C TYR A 20 -2.76 -1.28 7.52
N LEU A 21 -1.89 -0.46 6.94
CA LEU A 21 -2.09 0.24 5.68
C LEU A 21 -0.89 -0.04 4.76
N TYR A 22 -1.16 -0.54 3.56
CA TYR A 22 -0.13 -0.72 2.53
C TYR A 22 -0.20 0.43 1.54
N VAL A 23 0.95 1.07 1.31
CA VAL A 23 1.09 2.24 0.43
C VAL A 23 2.29 2.06 -0.48
N SER A 24 2.19 2.57 -1.71
CA SER A 24 3.34 2.64 -2.61
C SER A 24 4.43 3.54 -2.01
N GLU A 25 5.70 3.21 -2.26
CA GLU A 25 6.86 3.94 -1.69
C GLU A 25 6.82 5.44 -1.95
N ASN A 26 6.41 5.85 -3.16
CA ASN A 26 6.29 7.25 -3.55
C ASN A 26 5.21 8.04 -2.79
N LEU A 27 4.34 7.34 -2.05
CA LEU A 27 3.27 7.93 -1.23
C LEU A 27 3.60 7.96 0.26
N VAL A 28 4.70 7.33 0.70
CA VAL A 28 5.07 7.25 2.12
C VAL A 28 5.19 8.64 2.73
N ASP A 29 5.91 9.56 2.08
CA ASP A 29 6.10 10.93 2.55
C ASP A 29 4.79 11.74 2.64
N GLU A 30 3.81 11.43 1.79
CA GLU A 30 2.50 12.07 1.83
C GLU A 30 1.66 11.53 2.99
N VAL A 31 1.70 10.22 3.18
CA VAL A 31 0.94 9.49 4.20
C VAL A 31 1.45 9.84 5.60
N LEU A 32 2.77 9.91 5.80
CA LEU A 32 3.39 10.29 7.07
C LEU A 32 3.16 11.75 7.47
N ARG A 33 2.64 12.60 6.58
CA ARG A 33 2.17 13.94 7.00
C ARG A 33 0.89 13.87 7.81
N ASN A 34 0.16 12.76 7.75
CA ASN A 34 -0.94 12.50 8.66
C ASN A 34 -0.38 11.98 10.00
N ALA A 35 -0.74 12.62 11.10
CA ALA A 35 -0.19 12.32 12.43
C ALA A 35 -0.67 10.98 13.03
N GLU A 36 -1.59 10.29 12.35
CA GLU A 36 -2.24 9.06 12.84
C GLU A 36 -1.58 7.77 12.32
N VAL A 37 -0.47 7.87 11.58
CA VAL A 37 0.19 6.71 10.96
C VAL A 37 1.70 6.72 11.18
N GLU A 38 2.27 5.53 11.31
CA GLU A 38 3.71 5.30 11.42
C GLU A 38 4.14 4.14 10.50
N VAL A 39 5.42 4.15 10.09
CA VAL A 39 5.97 3.03 9.29
C VAL A 39 6.31 1.88 10.24
N VAL A 40 5.63 0.75 10.07
CA VAL A 40 5.79 -0.45 10.91
C VAL A 40 6.53 -1.60 10.21
N GLY A 41 6.98 -1.42 8.97
CA GLY A 41 7.68 -2.43 8.18
C GLY A 41 8.53 -1.83 7.06
N ASP A 42 9.44 -2.64 6.51
CA ASP A 42 10.30 -2.24 5.38
C ASP A 42 9.54 -2.34 4.04
N PRO A 43 10.01 -1.63 2.99
CA PRO A 43 9.46 -1.80 1.65
C PRO A 43 9.66 -3.22 1.13
N GLU A 44 8.61 -3.80 0.54
CA GLU A 44 8.63 -5.15 -0.04
C GLU A 44 8.05 -5.15 -1.45
N GLU A 45 8.54 -6.06 -2.29
CA GLU A 45 7.96 -6.27 -3.62
C GLU A 45 6.58 -6.92 -3.54
N VAL A 46 5.66 -6.39 -4.32
CA VAL A 46 4.29 -6.91 -4.42
C VAL A 46 4.24 -7.99 -5.50
N SER A 47 3.93 -9.23 -5.12
CA SER A 47 3.70 -10.33 -6.06
C SER A 47 2.24 -10.46 -6.47
N PHE A 48 2.03 -10.90 -7.71
CA PHE A 48 0.73 -11.17 -8.29
C PHE A 48 0.71 -12.60 -8.81
N ASP A 49 -0.40 -13.29 -8.59
CA ASP A 49 -0.61 -14.63 -9.12
C ASP A 49 -0.83 -14.62 -10.64
N ALA A 50 -0.94 -15.81 -11.22
CA ALA A 50 -1.13 -15.98 -12.66
C ALA A 50 -2.44 -15.35 -13.20
N GLU A 51 -3.41 -15.08 -12.33
CA GLU A 51 -4.69 -14.45 -12.67
C GLU A 51 -4.65 -12.92 -12.46
N GLY A 52 -3.54 -12.40 -11.93
CA GLY A 52 -3.33 -10.98 -11.66
C GLY A 52 -3.90 -10.52 -10.32
N TYR A 53 -4.22 -11.43 -9.40
CA TYR A 53 -4.56 -11.09 -8.03
C TYR A 53 -3.30 -10.93 -7.20
N LEU A 54 -3.37 -10.04 -6.21
CA LEU A 54 -2.32 -9.89 -5.22
C LEU A 54 -2.18 -11.19 -4.44
N GLU A 55 -0.97 -11.75 -4.45
CA GLU A 55 -0.62 -12.80 -3.49
C GLU A 55 -0.60 -12.18 -2.09
N GLY A 56 -1.06 -12.93 -1.10
CA GLY A 56 -1.20 -12.42 0.27
C GLY A 56 0.14 -12.04 0.87
N PHE A 57 0.15 -10.95 1.63
CA PHE A 57 1.20 -10.57 2.56
C PHE A 57 0.95 -11.24 3.92
#